data_AF-A0A3A8T0T4-F1
#
_entry.id   AF-A0A3A8T0T4-F1
#
_cell.length_a   1.000
_cell.length_b   1.000
_cell.length_c   1.000
_cell.angle_alpha   90.00
_cell.angle_beta   90.00
_cell.angle_gamma   90.00
#
_symmetry.space_group_name_H-M   'P 1'
#
loop_
_entity.id
_entity.type
_entity.pdbx_description
1 polymer ?
#
loop_
_entity_poly.entity_id
_entity_poly.type
_entity_poly.pdbx_seq_one_letter_code
_entity_poly.pdbx_strand_id
1 'polypeptide(L)'
;MMKSPAPENMYLPDVESHESDGHYGKLIAMARAGGMTPPGIWHLFAFKPRMTDALSAFTHEVMRGPSPLSAGLRELIAAYTSRRNACVF
;
A
#
# COMPACT_ATOMS: atom_id res chain seq x y z
N MET A 1 -14.17 23.73 -3.11
CA MET A 1 -13.41 22.56 -2.65
C MET A 1 -14.09 21.34 -3.26
N MET A 2 -13.47 20.68 -4.24
CA MET A 2 -14.06 19.49 -4.87
C MET A 2 -13.88 18.32 -3.90
N LYS A 3 -14.99 17.75 -3.44
CA LYS A 3 -14.99 16.61 -2.52
C LYS A 3 -14.35 15.43 -3.25
N SER A 4 -13.26 14.89 -2.73
CA SER A 4 -12.67 13.66 -3.28
C SER A 4 -13.77 12.58 -3.33
N PRO A 5 -13.89 11.82 -4.44
CA PRO A 5 -14.82 10.72 -4.50
C PRO A 5 -14.52 9.75 -3.34
N ALA A 6 -15.57 9.10 -2.83
CA ALA A 6 -15.39 8.00 -1.88
C ALA A 6 -14.45 6.97 -2.51
N PRO A 7 -13.55 6.34 -1.72
CA PRO A 7 -12.65 5.32 -2.26
C PRO A 7 -13.50 4.24 -2.93
N GLU A 8 -13.28 4.01 -4.22
CA GLU A 8 -13.90 2.90 -4.94
C GLU A 8 -13.47 1.60 -4.25
N ASN A 9 -14.44 0.72 -3.98
CA ASN A 9 -14.15 -0.61 -3.45
C ASN A 9 -13.17 -1.34 -4.37
N MET A 10 -12.37 -2.24 -3.80
CA MET A 10 -11.42 -2.99 -4.59
C MET A 10 -12.17 -3.88 -5.60
N TYR A 11 -11.65 -4.02 -6.82
CA TYR A 11 -12.20 -4.95 -7.81
C TYR A 11 -12.08 -6.44 -7.38
N LEU A 12 -11.34 -6.74 -6.31
CA LEU A 12 -11.09 -8.07 -5.78
C LEU A 12 -11.79 -8.24 -4.41
N PRO A 13 -13.10 -8.53 -4.38
CA PRO A 13 -13.89 -8.55 -3.14
C PRO A 13 -13.35 -9.57 -2.13
N ASP A 14 -12.94 -10.76 -2.61
CA ASP A 14 -12.40 -11.82 -1.74
C ASP A 14 -11.08 -11.44 -1.07
N VAL A 15 -10.30 -10.56 -1.71
CA VAL A 15 -9.05 -10.04 -1.16
C VAL A 15 -9.34 -8.93 -0.15
N GLU A 16 -10.29 -8.04 -0.47
CA GLU A 16 -10.69 -6.94 0.41
C GLU A 16 -11.36 -7.43 1.70
N SER A 17 -12.16 -8.49 1.60
CA SER A 17 -12.86 -9.11 2.74
C SER A 17 -12.03 -10.13 3.52
N HIS A 18 -10.81 -10.46 3.07
CA HIS A 18 -9.98 -11.45 3.73
C HIS A 18 -9.57 -10.98 5.14
N GLU A 19 -9.87 -11.79 6.15
CA GLU A 19 -9.43 -11.57 7.52
C GLU A 19 -8.09 -12.26 7.78
N SER A 20 -7.17 -11.55 8.42
CA SER A 20 -5.83 -12.01 8.73
C SER A 20 -5.40 -11.49 10.10
N ASP A 21 -4.71 -12.32 10.87
CA ASP A 21 -4.08 -11.95 12.15
C ASP A 21 -2.61 -11.51 11.99
N GLY A 22 -2.10 -11.49 10.75
CA GLY A 22 -0.80 -10.99 10.39
C GLY A 22 -0.64 -9.47 10.58
N HIS A 23 0.55 -8.96 10.29
CA HIS A 23 0.88 -7.54 10.51
C HIS A 23 -0.11 -6.58 9.85
N TYR A 24 -0.35 -6.74 8.54
CA TYR A 24 -1.28 -5.87 7.80
C TYR A 24 -2.75 -6.10 8.16
N GLY A 25 -3.14 -7.32 8.53
CA GLY A 25 -4.50 -7.58 9.03
C GLY A 25 -4.81 -6.82 10.32
N LYS A 26 -3.84 -6.76 11.25
CA LYS A 26 -3.94 -5.94 12.46
C LYS A 26 -3.99 -4.44 12.15
N LEU A 27 -3.18 -3.94 11.21
CA LEU A 27 -3.22 -2.54 10.80
C LEU A 27 -4.57 -2.14 10.17
N ILE A 28 -5.14 -3.02 9.33
CA ILE A 28 -6.48 -2.85 8.76
C ILE A 28 -7.52 -2.75 9.86
N ALA A 29 -7.50 -3.67 10.83
CA ALA A 29 -8.43 -3.66 11.96
C ALA A 29 -8.31 -2.38 12.80
N MET A 30 -7.08 -1.92 13.07
CA MET A 30 -6.83 -0.67 13.79
C MET A 30 -7.33 0.56 13.02
N ALA A 31 -7.07 0.64 11.71
CA ALA A 31 -7.56 1.74 10.88
C ALA A 31 -9.09 1.80 10.87
N ARG A 32 -9.75 0.65 10.67
CA ARG A 32 -11.22 0.54 10.72
C ARG A 32 -11.79 0.94 12.07
N ALA A 33 -11.19 0.47 13.17
CA ALA A 33 -11.60 0.85 14.53
C ALA A 33 -11.45 2.36 14.80
N GLY A 34 -10.46 3.00 14.17
CA GLY A 34 -10.27 4.45 14.19
C GLY A 34 -11.14 5.24 13.22
N GLY A 35 -12.06 4.60 12.47
CA GLY A 35 -12.90 5.26 11.47
C GLY A 35 -12.19 5.67 10.18
N MET A 36 -10.99 5.12 9.93
CA MET A 36 -10.20 5.39 8.73
C MET A 36 -10.39 4.27 7.70
N THR A 37 -10.42 4.64 6.42
CA THR A 37 -10.33 3.67 5.33
C THR A 37 -8.88 3.18 5.20
N PRO A 38 -8.60 1.88 5.35
CA PRO A 38 -7.26 1.34 5.13
C PRO A 38 -6.79 1.60 3.69
N PRO A 39 -5.49 1.86 3.46
CA PRO A 39 -4.92 1.85 2.11
C PRO A 39 -5.19 0.52 1.40
N GLY A 40 -5.68 0.56 0.15
CA GLY A 40 -6.11 -0.64 -0.58
C GLY A 40 -5.05 -1.76 -0.68
N ILE A 41 -3.76 -1.41 -0.76
CA ILE A 41 -2.65 -2.36 -0.89
C ILE A 41 -2.44 -3.17 0.38
N TRP A 42 -2.90 -2.69 1.54
CA TRP A 42 -2.82 -3.47 2.77
C TRP A 42 -3.64 -4.77 2.67
N HIS A 43 -4.75 -4.77 1.91
CA HIS A 43 -5.54 -5.98 1.68
C HIS A 43 -4.75 -7.04 0.90
N LEU A 44 -3.98 -6.63 -0.12
CA LEU A 44 -3.09 -7.54 -0.86
C LEU A 44 -2.01 -8.13 0.07
N PHE A 45 -1.46 -7.32 0.97
CA PHE A 45 -0.39 -7.74 1.88
C PHE A 45 -0.92 -8.67 2.99
N ALA A 46 -2.14 -8.43 3.47
CA ALA A 46 -2.83 -9.33 4.40
C ALA A 46 -3.18 -10.68 3.73
N PHE A 47 -3.50 -10.69 2.44
CA PHE A 47 -3.91 -11.88 1.69
C PHE A 47 -2.73 -12.80 1.28
N LYS A 48 -1.53 -12.26 1.04
CA LYS A 48 -0.34 -13.04 0.63
C LYS A 48 0.93 -12.69 1.42
N PRO A 49 0.92 -12.79 2.76
CA PRO A 49 1.98 -12.27 3.64
C PRO A 49 3.37 -12.80 3.30
N ARG A 50 3.49 -14.11 3.00
CA ARG A 50 4.78 -14.74 2.65
C ARG A 50 5.51 -14.04 1.51
N MET A 51 4.78 -13.52 0.53
CA MET A 51 5.36 -12.81 -0.62
C MET A 51 5.52 -11.31 -0.33
N THR A 52 4.51 -10.72 0.30
CA THR A 52 4.42 -9.27 0.46
C THR A 52 5.28 -8.72 1.58
N ASP A 53 5.64 -9.52 2.58
CA ASP A 53 6.57 -9.12 3.63
C ASP A 53 7.97 -8.85 3.05
N ALA A 54 8.44 -9.73 2.16
CA ALA A 54 9.71 -9.54 1.44
C ALA A 54 9.65 -8.31 0.52
N LEU A 55 8.53 -8.09 -0.16
CA LEU A 55 8.32 -6.90 -0.99
C LEU A 55 8.32 -5.61 -0.15
N SER A 56 7.69 -5.63 1.03
CA SER A 56 7.66 -4.51 1.96
C SER A 56 9.06 -4.14 2.44
N ALA A 57 9.83 -5.13 2.89
CA ALA A 57 11.21 -4.93 3.33
C ALA A 57 12.09 -4.39 2.20
N PHE A 58 12.01 -4.98 1.01
CA PHE A 58 12.73 -4.50 -0.17
C PHE A 58 12.38 -3.05 -0.50
N THR A 59 11.09 -2.72 -0.54
CA THR A 59 10.62 -1.36 -0.86
C THR A 59 11.09 -0.36 0.19
N HIS A 60 11.07 -0.73 1.48
CA HIS A 60 11.57 0.13 2.55
C HIS A 60 13.06 0.43 2.36
N GLU A 61 13.89 -0.58 2.12
CA GLU A 61 15.32 -0.40 1.91
C GLU A 61 15.61 0.43 0.65
N VAL A 62 14.91 0.16 -0.45
CA VAL A 62 15.05 0.94 -1.70
C VAL A 62 14.67 2.40 -1.47
N MET A 63 13.58 2.69 -0.78
CA MET A 63 13.02 4.05 -0.67
C MET A 63 13.59 4.86 0.50
N ARG A 64 14.07 4.21 1.56
CA ARG A 64 14.47 4.88 2.82
C ARG A 64 15.84 4.46 3.33
N GLY A 65 16.41 3.36 2.85
CA GLY A 65 17.78 2.94 3.20
C GLY A 65 18.86 3.88 2.66
N PRO A 66 20.14 3.66 3.04
CA PRO A 66 21.29 4.45 2.58
C PRO A 66 21.39 4.52 1.05
N SER A 67 21.56 5.72 0.51
CA SER A 67 21.63 5.94 -0.94
C SER A 67 22.30 7.27 -1.24
N PRO A 68 23.02 7.42 -2.37
CA PRO A 68 23.43 8.73 -2.88
C PRO A 68 22.24 9.58 -3.37
N LEU A 69 21.07 8.97 -3.56
CA LEU A 69 19.84 9.67 -3.94
C LEU A 69 19.05 10.07 -2.69
N SER A 70 18.57 11.31 -2.66
CA SER A 70 17.64 11.76 -1.63
C SER A 70 16.35 10.96 -1.67
N ALA A 71 15.63 10.88 -0.55
CA ALA A 71 14.30 10.26 -0.51
C ALA A 71 13.35 10.87 -1.56
N GLY A 72 13.35 12.21 -1.69
CA GLY A 72 12.52 12.89 -2.69
C GLY A 72 12.84 12.51 -4.14
N LEU A 73 14.11 12.31 -4.51
CA LEU A 73 14.47 11.84 -5.85
C LEU A 73 14.01 10.41 -6.10
N ARG A 74 14.05 9.55 -5.09
CA ARG A 74 13.53 8.17 -5.19
C ARG A 74 12.01 8.15 -5.37
N GLU A 75 11.29 8.98 -4.63
CA GLU A 75 9.84 9.17 -4.82
C GLU A 75 9.52 9.73 -6.21
N LEU A 76 10.32 10.67 -6.74
CA LEU A 76 10.15 11.19 -8.10
C LEU A 76 10.32 10.10 -9.16
N ILE A 77 11.34 9.24 -9.02
CA ILE A 77 11.53 8.09 -9.91
C ILE A 77 10.33 7.16 -9.85
N ALA A 78 9.88 6.78 -8.64
CA ALA A 78 8.73 5.92 -8.43
C ALA A 78 7.44 6.51 -9.03
N ALA A 79 7.15 7.78 -8.79
CA ALA A 79 5.98 8.45 -9.33
C ALA A 79 6.03 8.53 -10.88
N TYR A 80 7.20 8.84 -11.44
CA TYR A 80 7.38 8.92 -12.89
C TYR A 80 7.16 7.56 -13.55
N THR A 81 7.75 6.48 -13.03
CA THR A 81 7.62 5.13 -13.59
C THR A 81 6.21 4.56 -13.37
N SER A 82 5.60 4.78 -12.21
CA SER A 82 4.21 4.40 -11.94
C SER A 82 3.24 5.04 -12.93
N ARG A 83 3.40 6.34 -13.21
CA ARG A 83 2.61 7.04 -14.23
C ARG A 83 2.79 6.41 -15.62
N ARG A 84 4.03 6.07 -16.00
CA ARG A 84 4.33 5.42 -17.28
C ARG A 84 3.73 4.02 -17.39
N ASN A 85 3.56 3.33 -16.27
CA ASN A 85 2.92 2.02 -16.17
C ASN A 85 1.41 2.08 -15.93
N ALA A 86 0.79 3.27 -15.96
CA ALA A 86 -0.61 3.48 -15.62
C ALA A 86 -1.00 2.84 -14.26
N CYS A 87 -0.07 2.84 -13.30
CA CYS A 87 -0.33 2.40 -11.93
C CYS A 87 -1.04 3.54 -11.19
N VAL A 88 -2.35 3.40 -11.03
CA VAL A 88 -3.24 4.41 -10.43
C VAL A 88 -3.45 4.22 -8.92
N PHE A 89 -2.74 3.26 -8.33
CA PHE A 89 -2.80 2.98 -6.90
C PHE A 89 -2.30 4.16 -6.07
#